data_AF-A0A1Y3WL50-F1
#
_entry.id   AF-A0A1Y3WL50-F1
#
_cell.length_a   1.000
_cell.length_b   1.000
_cell.length_c   1.000
_cell.angle_alpha   90.00
_cell.angle_beta   90.00
_cell.angle_gamma   90.00
#
_symmetry.space_group_name_H-M   'P 1'
#
loop_
_entity.id
_entity.type
_entity.pdbx_description
1 polymer ?
#
loop_
_entity_poly.entity_id
_entity_poly.type
_entity_poly.pdbx_seq_one_letter_code
_entity_poly.pdbx_strand_id
1 'polypeptide(L)'
;MSWIPLPVGIENYAELIEKGYYYIDKTLLIKDLIDLKGKVNLFTRPRRFGKTLNLSMLRYFFEKSDVNPAPLFEGTKIWDAGHPYTDQMGQYPVITLSLKSLKQTDFKSAFYCLREEIAREFDRHASLVSSLESRDKQEKYNRFVEQKAAPEEYLTSLRFLSDCLYASSQTRCIILIDEYDVPLENAYFHGFYPEMLSLIRSVFESALKTNDTLEFAVVTGCLRISKESIFTGLNNLSMISIMDQSYAEHFGFTQEEVDQMLRDYQLEDRREDIRKWYDGYCFGNTIESLIAGGTIIKPVHEDITYADIDTSQDYLWNFLFFTGYLKKRKQYQENGEIYMELAIPNMEVRHIYKHTVLLWFEEKIKMKDLSELYRSILDGDRKKLSEFLSEFPVGSSASTKSGLLISARQIATLCFSPPESSYGFFLSRCSI
;
A
#
# COMPACT_ATOMS: atom_id res chain seq x y z
N MET A 1 4.99 10.41 -29.69
CA MET A 1 5.33 9.26 -28.82
C MET A 1 4.28 8.19 -29.01
N SER A 2 4.70 6.92 -29.06
CA SER A 2 3.78 5.78 -28.98
C SER A 2 3.08 5.82 -27.62
N TRP A 3 1.76 5.66 -27.61
CA TRP A 3 0.98 5.54 -26.38
C TRP A 3 1.48 4.35 -25.57
N ILE A 4 1.77 4.56 -24.28
CA ILE A 4 2.21 3.52 -23.34
C ILE A 4 1.03 3.20 -22.41
N PRO A 5 0.63 1.94 -22.24
CA PRO A 5 -0.47 1.57 -21.37
C PRO A 5 -0.12 1.79 -19.90
N LEU A 6 -1.06 2.28 -19.08
CA LEU A 6 -0.90 2.34 -17.63
C LEU A 6 -1.13 0.95 -16.99
N PRO A 7 -0.36 0.58 -15.94
CA PRO A 7 -0.44 -0.74 -15.30
C PRO A 7 -1.63 -0.84 -14.33
N VAL A 8 -2.81 -1.23 -14.85
CA VAL A 8 -4.04 -1.36 -14.06
C VAL A 8 -4.14 -2.76 -13.46
N GLY A 9 -4.14 -2.85 -12.13
CA GLY A 9 -4.23 -4.14 -11.43
C GLY A 9 -2.97 -5.00 -11.54
N ILE A 10 -1.89 -4.44 -12.11
CA ILE A 10 -0.59 -5.10 -12.18
C ILE A 10 0.14 -4.85 -10.86
N GLU A 11 0.26 -5.90 -10.06
CA GLU A 11 0.97 -5.89 -8.77
C GLU A 11 2.36 -6.57 -8.88
N ASN A 12 2.69 -7.15 -10.03
CA ASN A 12 3.96 -7.84 -10.31
C ASN A 12 4.92 -6.93 -11.08
N TYR A 13 6.10 -6.68 -10.53
CA TYR A 13 7.08 -5.75 -11.11
C TYR A 13 7.65 -6.25 -12.46
N ALA A 14 7.99 -7.54 -12.56
CA ALA A 14 8.51 -8.08 -13.83
C ALA A 14 7.46 -7.98 -14.94
N GLU A 15 6.20 -8.35 -14.64
CA GLU A 15 5.10 -8.21 -15.60
C GLU A 15 4.93 -6.76 -16.07
N LEU A 16 5.07 -5.79 -15.15
CA LEU A 16 4.97 -4.37 -15.46
C LEU A 16 6.02 -3.93 -16.48
N ILE A 17 7.28 -4.31 -16.24
CA ILE A 17 8.42 -3.93 -17.10
C ILE A 17 8.38 -4.69 -18.43
N GLU A 18 8.21 -6.01 -18.40
CA GLU A 18 8.28 -6.88 -19.60
C GLU A 18 7.15 -6.60 -20.59
N LYS A 19 5.95 -6.28 -20.11
CA LYS A 19 4.82 -5.90 -20.98
C LYS A 19 4.86 -4.42 -21.39
N GLY A 20 5.90 -3.68 -21.00
CA GLY A 20 6.10 -2.29 -21.40
C GLY A 20 5.02 -1.35 -20.87
N TYR A 21 4.53 -1.57 -19.65
CA TYR A 21 3.62 -0.64 -19.00
C TYR A 21 4.37 0.62 -18.54
N TYR A 22 3.64 1.73 -18.45
CA TYR A 22 4.17 2.96 -17.91
C TYR A 22 4.59 2.77 -16.46
N TYR A 23 5.86 3.02 -16.17
CA TYR A 23 6.44 2.83 -14.85
C TYR A 23 7.06 4.14 -14.35
N ILE A 24 6.70 4.53 -13.13
CA ILE A 24 7.49 5.53 -12.39
C ILE A 24 8.52 4.79 -11.57
N ASP A 25 9.77 5.10 -11.85
CA ASP A 25 10.90 4.43 -11.23
C ASP A 25 11.06 4.79 -9.74
N LYS A 26 10.77 3.78 -8.91
CA LYS A 26 10.91 3.78 -7.43
C LYS A 26 12.05 2.89 -6.94
N THR A 27 12.95 2.47 -7.83
CA THR A 27 13.99 1.49 -7.51
C THR A 27 15.03 2.00 -6.49
N LEU A 28 15.12 3.30 -6.26
CA LEU A 28 15.94 3.86 -5.17
C LEU A 28 15.50 3.41 -3.77
N LEU A 29 14.30 2.85 -3.60
CA LEU A 29 13.91 2.17 -2.38
C LEU A 29 14.92 1.08 -1.97
N ILE A 30 15.48 0.37 -2.95
CA ILE A 30 16.49 -0.67 -2.74
C ILE A 30 17.75 -0.07 -2.11
N LYS A 31 18.23 1.04 -2.68
CA LYS A 31 19.40 1.77 -2.18
C LYS A 31 19.19 2.20 -0.72
N ASP A 32 18.03 2.79 -0.42
CA ASP A 32 17.76 3.29 0.93
C ASP A 32 17.64 2.16 1.95
N LEU A 33 17.06 1.01 1.59
CA LEU A 33 17.03 -0.18 2.45
C LEU A 33 18.46 -0.69 2.76
N ILE A 34 19.35 -0.71 1.76
CA ILE A 34 20.75 -1.13 1.91
C ILE A 34 21.53 -0.13 2.79
N ASP A 35 21.37 1.16 2.55
CA ASP A 35 22.12 2.21 3.25
C ASP A 35 21.70 2.38 4.71
N LEU A 36 20.39 2.32 4.98
CA LEU A 36 19.84 2.59 6.31
C LEU A 36 19.92 1.38 7.24
N LYS A 37 20.16 0.18 6.72
CA LYS A 37 20.46 -1.06 7.47
C LYS A 37 19.45 -1.37 8.57
N GLY A 38 18.18 -0.99 8.36
CA GLY A 38 17.10 -1.32 9.27
C GLY A 38 16.80 -2.82 9.23
N LYS A 39 16.82 -3.51 10.39
CA LYS A 39 16.58 -4.97 10.42
C LYS A 39 15.12 -5.33 10.14
N VAL A 40 14.17 -4.49 10.54
CA VAL A 40 12.74 -4.66 10.23
C VAL A 40 12.17 -3.30 9.82
N ASN A 41 11.86 -3.15 8.53
CA ASN A 41 11.38 -1.90 7.94
C ASN A 41 9.86 -1.98 7.74
N LEU A 42 9.12 -1.20 8.51
CA LEU A 42 7.65 -1.16 8.45
C LEU A 42 7.16 0.05 7.65
N PHE A 43 6.55 -0.20 6.50
CA PHE A 43 5.92 0.83 5.67
C PHE A 43 4.41 0.81 5.85
N THR A 44 3.90 1.79 6.59
CA THR A 44 2.45 2.03 6.70
C THR A 44 2.05 3.09 5.69
N ARG A 45 1.33 2.69 4.65
CA ARG A 45 0.80 3.59 3.63
C ARG A 45 -0.61 3.19 3.26
N PRO A 46 -1.48 4.12 2.89
CA PRO A 46 -2.83 3.78 2.46
C PRO A 46 -2.88 2.87 1.22
N ARG A 47 -4.07 2.34 0.91
CA ARG A 47 -4.27 1.40 -0.21
C ARG A 47 -3.83 2.02 -1.54
N ARG A 48 -3.26 1.18 -2.44
CA ARG A 48 -2.81 1.54 -3.80
C ARG A 48 -1.62 2.52 -3.89
N PHE A 49 -0.79 2.61 -2.86
CA PHE A 49 0.47 3.38 -2.85
C PHE A 49 1.67 2.63 -3.45
N GLY A 50 1.44 1.62 -4.29
CA GLY A 50 2.51 0.80 -4.87
C GLY A 50 3.21 -0.13 -3.87
N LYS A 51 2.62 -0.40 -2.69
CA LYS A 51 3.23 -1.27 -1.68
C LYS A 51 3.55 -2.66 -2.23
N THR A 52 2.53 -3.40 -2.68
CA THR A 52 2.68 -4.75 -3.24
C THR A 52 3.62 -4.77 -4.45
N LEU A 53 3.51 -3.76 -5.34
CA LEU A 53 4.42 -3.61 -6.47
C LEU A 53 5.88 -3.43 -6.03
N ASN A 54 6.12 -2.59 -5.02
CA ASN A 54 7.44 -2.40 -4.43
C ASN A 54 7.95 -3.68 -3.76
N LEU A 55 7.13 -4.45 -3.02
CA LEU A 55 7.57 -5.76 -2.52
C LEU A 55 7.94 -6.70 -3.67
N SER A 56 7.15 -6.72 -4.75
CA SER A 56 7.47 -7.52 -5.93
C SER A 56 8.80 -7.09 -6.55
N MET A 57 9.05 -5.79 -6.67
CA MET A 57 10.32 -5.23 -7.15
C MET A 57 11.49 -5.66 -6.26
N LEU A 58 11.35 -5.53 -4.93
CA LEU A 58 12.36 -5.98 -3.97
C LEU A 58 12.64 -7.48 -4.08
N ARG A 59 11.59 -8.29 -4.28
CA ARG A 59 11.77 -9.73 -4.52
C ARG A 59 12.64 -9.95 -5.75
N TYR A 60 12.27 -9.42 -6.92
CA TYR A 60 13.05 -9.62 -8.14
C TYR A 60 14.48 -9.08 -8.03
N PHE A 61 14.70 -7.98 -7.30
CA PHE A 61 16.03 -7.42 -7.14
C PHE A 61 16.94 -8.34 -6.31
N PHE A 62 16.49 -8.75 -5.12
CA PHE A 62 17.34 -9.46 -4.16
C PHE A 62 17.35 -10.98 -4.35
N GLU A 63 16.29 -11.55 -4.91
CA GLU A 63 16.06 -12.99 -4.88
C GLU A 63 17.07 -13.78 -5.70
N LYS A 64 17.77 -14.66 -5.00
CA LYS A 64 18.62 -15.69 -5.58
C LYS A 64 17.75 -16.72 -6.28
N SER A 65 17.76 -16.68 -7.60
CA SER A 65 17.06 -17.62 -8.47
C SER A 65 17.93 -17.95 -9.69
N ASP A 66 17.51 -18.94 -10.47
CA ASP A 66 18.15 -19.27 -11.75
C ASP A 66 17.90 -18.21 -12.84
N VAL A 67 16.97 -17.29 -12.60
CA VAL A 67 16.63 -16.20 -13.51
C VAL A 67 17.51 -14.99 -13.19
N ASN A 68 18.21 -14.49 -14.21
CA ASN A 68 18.99 -13.25 -14.07
C ASN A 68 18.04 -12.04 -13.95
N PRO A 69 18.04 -11.30 -12.83
CA PRO A 69 17.17 -10.15 -12.65
C PRO A 69 17.63 -8.88 -13.38
N ALA A 70 18.88 -8.81 -13.86
CA ALA A 70 19.45 -7.59 -14.47
C ALA A 70 18.57 -6.93 -15.56
N PRO A 71 17.96 -7.68 -16.52
CA PRO A 71 17.12 -7.09 -17.55
C PRO A 71 15.90 -6.32 -17.01
N LEU A 72 15.43 -6.61 -15.79
CA LEU A 72 14.31 -5.91 -15.16
C LEU A 72 14.71 -4.56 -14.55
N PHE A 73 16.01 -4.30 -14.41
CA PHE A 73 16.53 -3.10 -13.77
C PHE A 73 17.41 -2.26 -14.68
N GLU A 74 17.81 -2.75 -15.85
CA GLU A 74 18.54 -1.95 -16.84
C GLU A 74 17.82 -0.63 -17.16
N GLY A 75 18.54 0.49 -17.03
CA GLY A 75 18.01 1.84 -17.27
C GLY A 75 17.15 2.41 -16.12
N THR A 76 17.09 1.73 -14.97
CA THR A 76 16.47 2.26 -13.76
C THR A 76 17.48 3.04 -12.89
N LYS A 77 16.99 3.87 -11.98
CA LYS A 77 17.79 4.67 -11.04
C LYS A 77 18.68 3.80 -10.16
N ILE A 78 18.25 2.60 -9.75
CA ILE A 78 19.10 1.69 -8.97
C ILE A 78 20.23 1.10 -9.80
N TRP A 79 20.00 0.88 -11.09
CA TRP A 79 21.03 0.41 -12.01
C TRP A 79 22.09 1.49 -12.22
N ASP A 80 21.66 2.73 -12.42
CA ASP A 80 22.55 3.89 -12.54
C ASP A 80 23.32 4.19 -11.25
N ALA A 81 22.78 3.82 -10.08
CA ALA A 81 23.49 3.93 -8.81
C ALA A 81 24.71 3.00 -8.73
N GLY A 82 24.75 1.93 -9.54
CA GLY A 82 25.91 1.05 -9.71
C GLY A 82 26.37 0.36 -8.44
N HIS A 83 27.67 0.04 -8.39
CA HIS A 83 28.31 -0.54 -7.20
C HIS A 83 28.23 0.42 -6.00
N PRO A 84 27.92 -0.06 -4.78
CA PRO A 84 27.82 -1.47 -4.37
C PRO A 84 26.41 -2.07 -4.48
N TYR A 85 25.44 -1.32 -5.00
CA TYR A 85 24.02 -1.72 -4.98
C TYR A 85 23.74 -2.86 -5.96
N THR A 86 24.28 -2.78 -7.17
CA THR A 86 24.12 -3.82 -8.21
C THR A 86 24.69 -5.17 -7.77
N ASP A 87 25.71 -5.18 -6.89
CA ASP A 87 26.33 -6.42 -6.39
C ASP A 87 25.42 -7.19 -5.44
N GLN A 88 24.39 -6.54 -4.89
CA GLN A 88 23.38 -7.17 -4.03
C GLN A 88 22.30 -7.91 -4.83
N MET A 89 22.28 -7.71 -6.15
CA MET A 89 21.24 -8.24 -7.02
C MET A 89 21.35 -9.76 -7.13
N GLY A 90 20.23 -10.45 -6.90
CA GLY A 90 20.13 -11.92 -6.98
C GLY A 90 20.97 -12.69 -5.95
N GLN A 91 21.37 -12.06 -4.83
CA GLN A 91 22.27 -12.69 -3.86
C GLN A 91 21.55 -13.41 -2.71
N TYR A 92 20.30 -13.08 -2.41
CA TYR A 92 19.64 -13.47 -1.16
C TYR A 92 18.48 -14.43 -1.38
N PRO A 93 18.32 -15.47 -0.55
CA PRO A 93 17.04 -16.14 -0.42
C PRO A 93 15.99 -15.13 0.08
N VAL A 94 14.88 -14.99 -0.64
CA VAL A 94 13.79 -14.07 -0.26
C VAL A 94 12.57 -14.89 0.11
N ILE A 95 12.05 -14.69 1.33
CA ILE A 95 10.80 -15.28 1.79
C ILE A 95 9.68 -14.25 1.61
N THR A 96 8.60 -14.62 0.94
CA THR A 96 7.44 -13.74 0.74
C THR A 96 6.17 -14.28 1.39
N LEU A 97 5.41 -13.41 2.06
CA LEU A 97 4.10 -13.75 2.63
C LEU A 97 3.10 -12.62 2.44
N SER A 98 2.06 -12.85 1.65
CA SER A 98 0.91 -11.95 1.57
C SER A 98 -0.17 -12.40 2.54
N LEU A 99 -0.67 -11.49 3.38
CA LEU A 99 -1.74 -11.78 4.34
C LEU A 99 -3.14 -11.38 3.86
N LYS A 100 -3.26 -10.96 2.58
CA LYS A 100 -4.52 -10.55 1.93
C LYS A 100 -5.60 -11.62 1.98
N SER A 101 -5.23 -12.89 1.78
CA SER A 101 -6.17 -14.03 1.72
C SER A 101 -6.73 -14.44 3.08
N LEU A 102 -6.18 -13.94 4.20
CA LEU A 102 -6.66 -14.24 5.55
C LEU A 102 -7.92 -13.45 5.93
N LYS A 103 -8.43 -12.58 5.05
CA LYS A 103 -9.72 -11.91 5.21
C LYS A 103 -10.87 -12.91 5.09
N GLN A 104 -11.16 -13.62 6.17
CA GLN A 104 -12.14 -14.71 6.25
C GLN A 104 -13.17 -14.49 7.34
N THR A 105 -14.30 -15.18 7.26
CA THR A 105 -15.41 -15.02 8.22
C THR A 105 -15.11 -15.56 9.62
N ASP A 106 -14.14 -16.45 9.76
CA ASP A 106 -13.77 -17.11 11.02
C ASP A 106 -12.28 -17.45 11.09
N PHE A 107 -11.78 -17.70 12.30
CA PHE A 107 -10.37 -18.00 12.55
C PHE A 107 -9.90 -19.28 11.86
N LYS A 108 -10.72 -20.33 11.78
CA LYS A 108 -10.32 -21.63 11.20
C LYS A 108 -10.08 -21.47 9.70
N SER A 109 -10.96 -20.75 9.01
CA SER A 109 -10.82 -20.42 7.59
C SER A 109 -9.61 -19.52 7.34
N ALA A 110 -9.40 -18.49 8.17
CA ALA A 110 -8.22 -17.63 8.06
C ALA A 110 -6.91 -18.40 8.28
N PHE A 111 -6.88 -19.28 9.29
CA PHE A 111 -5.72 -20.14 9.55
C PHE A 111 -5.46 -21.12 8.40
N TYR A 112 -6.50 -21.67 7.79
CA TYR A 112 -6.36 -22.49 6.59
C TYR A 112 -5.68 -21.72 5.44
N CYS A 113 -6.14 -20.50 5.13
CA CYS A 113 -5.50 -19.67 4.11
C CYS A 113 -4.03 -19.37 4.44
N LEU A 114 -3.70 -19.09 5.70
CA LEU A 114 -2.30 -18.90 6.13
C LEU A 114 -1.45 -20.15 5.85
N ARG A 115 -1.98 -21.35 6.11
CA ARG A 115 -1.28 -22.62 5.83
C ARG A 115 -1.01 -22.77 4.34
N GLU A 116 -1.97 -22.41 3.49
CA GLU A 116 -1.77 -22.44 2.04
C GLU A 116 -0.69 -21.47 1.58
N GLU A 117 -0.71 -20.21 2.03
CA GLU A 117 0.33 -19.24 1.66
C GLU A 117 1.72 -19.67 2.12
N ILE A 118 1.84 -20.20 3.35
CA ILE A 118 3.10 -20.74 3.85
C ILE A 118 3.54 -21.95 3.02
N ALA A 119 2.63 -22.89 2.71
CA ALA A 119 2.98 -24.07 1.93
C ALA A 119 3.46 -23.71 0.52
N ARG A 120 2.81 -22.74 -0.15
CA ARG A 120 3.26 -22.22 -1.45
C ARG A 120 4.66 -21.62 -1.36
N GLU A 121 4.94 -20.87 -0.31
CA GLU A 121 6.26 -20.27 -0.11
C GLU A 121 7.34 -21.34 0.15
N PHE A 122 7.03 -22.40 0.91
CA PHE A 122 7.93 -23.55 1.05
C PHE A 122 8.14 -24.28 -0.29
N ASP A 123 7.08 -24.54 -1.06
CA ASP A 123 7.21 -25.23 -2.35
C ASP A 123 8.10 -24.44 -3.32
N ARG A 124 7.96 -23.11 -3.33
CA ARG A 124 8.75 -22.19 -4.16
C ARG A 124 10.26 -22.29 -3.94
N HIS A 125 10.69 -22.67 -2.73
CA HIS A 125 12.09 -22.79 -2.33
C HIS A 125 12.64 -24.23 -2.43
N ALA A 126 11.86 -25.18 -2.96
CA ALA A 126 12.23 -26.60 -2.97
C ALA A 126 13.61 -26.88 -3.62
N SER A 127 13.96 -26.15 -4.69
CA SER A 127 15.24 -26.29 -5.39
C SER A 127 16.43 -25.82 -4.55
N LEU A 128 16.28 -24.74 -3.78
CA LEU A 128 17.33 -24.22 -2.90
C LEU A 128 17.57 -25.10 -1.68
N VAL A 129 16.56 -25.89 -1.30
CA VAL A 129 16.54 -26.68 -0.08
C VAL A 129 16.82 -28.16 -0.35
N SER A 130 16.98 -28.56 -1.63
CA SER A 130 17.25 -29.95 -2.02
C SER A 130 18.57 -30.51 -1.45
N SER A 131 19.50 -29.65 -1.06
CA SER A 131 20.79 -30.01 -0.47
C SER A 131 20.79 -30.05 1.06
N LEU A 132 19.62 -29.98 1.73
CA LEU A 132 19.58 -30.13 3.19
C LEU A 132 20.06 -31.52 3.61
N GLU A 133 21.19 -31.56 4.32
CA GLU A 133 21.77 -32.82 4.83
C GLU A 133 20.97 -33.43 6.00
N SER A 134 20.21 -32.62 6.72
CA SER A 134 19.46 -33.06 7.89
C SER A 134 18.12 -33.67 7.50
N ARG A 135 18.01 -34.99 7.68
CA ARG A 135 16.77 -35.75 7.47
C ARG A 135 15.58 -35.18 8.26
N ASP A 136 15.78 -34.83 9.53
CA ASP A 136 14.70 -34.28 10.37
C ASP A 136 14.19 -32.93 9.84
N LYS A 137 15.10 -32.07 9.36
CA LYS A 137 14.71 -30.80 8.72
C LYS A 137 13.96 -31.05 7.42
N GLN A 138 14.42 -32.01 6.61
CA GLN A 138 13.77 -32.37 5.35
C GLN A 138 12.36 -32.93 5.58
N GLU A 139 12.18 -33.82 6.57
CA GLU A 139 10.87 -34.36 6.94
C GLU A 139 9.93 -33.24 7.44
N LYS A 140 10.44 -32.30 8.26
CA LYS A 140 9.65 -31.15 8.71
C LYS A 140 9.30 -30.19 7.56
N TYR A 141 10.23 -29.96 6.64
CA TYR A 141 9.99 -29.15 5.44
C TYR A 141 8.88 -29.73 4.57
N ASN A 142 8.95 -31.04 4.30
CA ASN A 142 7.94 -31.74 3.51
C ASN A 142 6.56 -31.69 4.17
N ARG A 143 6.48 -31.70 5.50
CA ARG A 143 5.19 -31.50 6.20
C ARG A 143 4.58 -30.12 5.94
N PHE A 144 5.36 -29.06 5.77
CA PHE A 144 4.82 -27.75 5.42
C PHE A 144 4.35 -27.71 3.96
N VAL A 145 5.14 -28.23 3.02
CA VAL A 145 4.78 -28.32 1.59
C VAL A 145 3.48 -29.12 1.42
N GLU A 146 3.36 -30.26 2.08
CA GLU A 146 2.18 -31.14 2.04
C GLU A 146 1.02 -30.64 2.92
N GLN A 147 1.17 -29.51 3.61
CA GLN A 147 0.22 -28.96 4.59
C GLN A 147 -0.13 -29.95 5.72
N LYS A 148 0.75 -30.88 6.08
CA LYS A 148 0.55 -31.86 7.17
C LYS A 148 1.19 -31.45 8.50
N ALA A 149 1.86 -30.31 8.55
CA ALA A 149 2.42 -29.76 9.79
C ALA A 149 1.32 -29.50 10.83
N ALA A 150 1.63 -29.70 12.12
CA ALA A 150 0.71 -29.41 13.21
C ALA A 150 0.46 -27.90 13.34
N PRO A 151 -0.70 -27.45 13.83
CA PRO A 151 -1.03 -26.02 13.95
C PRO A 151 0.05 -25.19 14.68
N GLU A 152 0.65 -25.76 15.72
CA GLU A 152 1.70 -25.14 16.53
C GLU A 152 3.00 -24.94 15.76
N GLU A 153 3.29 -25.77 14.76
CA GLU A 153 4.49 -25.63 13.93
C GLU A 153 4.44 -24.35 13.08
N TYR A 154 3.24 -23.90 12.67
CA TYR A 154 3.09 -22.69 11.86
C TYR A 154 3.53 -21.41 12.57
N LEU A 155 3.50 -21.39 13.91
CA LEU A 155 3.95 -20.26 14.73
C LEU A 155 5.43 -19.92 14.53
N THR A 156 6.23 -20.87 14.03
CA THR A 156 7.68 -20.70 13.77
C THR A 156 8.06 -20.99 12.32
N SER A 157 7.08 -21.13 11.44
CA SER A 157 7.24 -21.56 10.04
C SER A 157 8.25 -20.72 9.24
N LEU A 158 8.11 -19.39 9.24
CA LEU A 158 8.99 -18.51 8.47
C LEU A 158 10.43 -18.53 8.96
N ARG A 159 10.64 -18.61 10.28
CA ARG A 159 11.98 -18.78 10.87
C ARG A 159 12.58 -20.14 10.47
N PHE A 160 11.78 -21.20 10.54
CA PHE A 160 12.24 -22.51 10.12
C PHE A 160 12.63 -22.54 8.64
N LEU A 161 11.85 -21.89 7.77
CA LEU A 161 12.19 -21.74 6.36
C LEU A 161 13.50 -20.96 6.17
N SER A 162 13.70 -19.85 6.89
CA SER A 162 14.95 -19.09 6.80
C SER A 162 16.17 -19.90 7.27
N ASP A 163 16.01 -20.71 8.31
CA ASP A 163 17.07 -21.61 8.79
C ASP A 163 17.41 -22.72 7.77
N CYS A 164 16.42 -23.23 7.05
CA CYS A 164 16.61 -24.20 5.95
C CYS A 164 17.35 -23.58 4.76
N LEU A 165 16.94 -22.37 4.36
CA LEU A 165 17.55 -21.62 3.27
C LEU A 165 18.98 -21.21 3.61
N TYR A 166 19.23 -20.76 4.83
CA TYR A 166 20.58 -20.43 5.30
C TYR A 166 21.49 -21.65 5.32
N ALA A 167 21.01 -22.79 5.82
CA ALA A 167 21.80 -24.02 5.84
C ALA A 167 22.28 -24.45 4.44
N SER A 168 21.45 -24.23 3.42
CA SER A 168 21.75 -24.65 2.04
C SER A 168 22.55 -23.60 1.26
N SER A 169 22.25 -22.31 1.45
CA SER A 169 22.84 -21.22 0.66
C SER A 169 24.00 -20.48 1.35
N GLN A 170 24.19 -20.70 2.66
CA GLN A 170 25.11 -19.95 3.53
C GLN A 170 24.91 -18.42 3.46
N THR A 171 23.72 -17.98 3.06
CA THR A 171 23.35 -16.57 2.92
C THR A 171 22.12 -16.29 3.78
N ARG A 172 22.14 -15.15 4.48
CA ARG A 172 21.00 -14.71 5.28
C ARG A 172 19.79 -14.40 4.39
N CYS A 173 18.60 -14.56 4.93
CA CYS A 173 17.34 -14.43 4.21
C CYS A 173 16.76 -13.02 4.36
N ILE A 174 16.10 -12.54 3.33
CA ILE A 174 15.24 -11.35 3.38
C ILE A 174 13.79 -11.81 3.53
N ILE A 175 13.01 -11.17 4.40
CA ILE A 175 11.58 -11.52 4.59
C ILE A 175 10.69 -10.34 4.18
N LEU A 176 9.81 -10.56 3.21
CA LEU A 176 8.85 -9.58 2.70
C LEU A 176 7.43 -9.98 3.11
N ILE A 177 6.76 -9.14 3.90
CA ILE A 177 5.40 -9.39 4.39
C ILE A 177 4.46 -8.30 3.91
N ASP A 178 3.42 -8.69 3.18
CA ASP A 178 2.42 -7.76 2.67
C ASP A 178 1.11 -7.80 3.47
N GLU A 179 0.45 -6.65 3.55
CA GLU A 179 -0.87 -6.46 4.15
C GLU A 179 -1.05 -7.05 5.56
N TYR A 180 -0.08 -6.82 6.45
CA TYR A 180 -0.07 -7.41 7.80
C TYR A 180 -1.30 -7.09 8.66
N ASP A 181 -1.95 -5.96 8.38
CA ASP A 181 -3.08 -5.43 9.12
C ASP A 181 -4.43 -5.98 8.68
N VAL A 182 -4.54 -6.51 7.45
CA VAL A 182 -5.77 -7.07 6.88
C VAL A 182 -6.39 -8.18 7.75
N PRO A 183 -5.66 -9.23 8.18
CA PRO A 183 -6.24 -10.27 9.03
C PRO A 183 -6.73 -9.73 10.37
N LEU A 184 -6.03 -8.75 10.94
CA LEU A 184 -6.34 -8.17 12.25
C LEU A 184 -7.56 -7.26 12.19
N GLU A 185 -7.65 -6.40 11.18
CA GLU A 185 -8.84 -5.59 10.90
C GLU A 185 -10.06 -6.50 10.73
N ASN A 186 -9.94 -7.51 9.89
CA ASN A 186 -11.01 -8.44 9.61
C ASN A 186 -11.45 -9.24 10.86
N ALA A 187 -10.50 -9.72 11.65
CA ALA A 187 -10.77 -10.45 12.89
C ALA A 187 -11.48 -9.59 13.95
N TYR A 188 -11.19 -8.28 13.98
CA TYR A 188 -11.90 -7.34 14.85
C TYR A 188 -13.40 -7.26 14.51
N PHE A 189 -13.74 -7.19 13.22
CA PHE A 189 -15.14 -7.13 12.77
C PHE A 189 -15.91 -8.43 12.99
N HIS A 190 -15.24 -9.58 12.90
CA HIS A 190 -15.87 -10.90 13.01
C HIS A 190 -15.71 -11.53 14.40
N GLY A 191 -15.11 -10.82 15.36
CA GLY A 191 -15.08 -11.22 16.76
C GLY A 191 -14.03 -12.28 17.16
N PHE A 192 -12.99 -12.49 16.34
CA PHE A 192 -11.88 -13.45 16.63
C PHE A 192 -10.50 -12.76 16.70
N TYR A 193 -10.49 -11.48 17.08
CA TYR A 193 -9.29 -10.65 17.14
C TYR A 193 -8.20 -11.21 18.08
N PRO A 194 -8.49 -11.66 19.32
CA PRO A 194 -7.45 -12.16 20.22
C PRO A 194 -6.69 -13.37 19.65
N GLU A 195 -7.39 -14.31 19.02
CA GLU A 195 -6.82 -15.51 18.42
C GLU A 195 -5.93 -15.15 17.23
N MET A 196 -6.42 -14.28 16.34
CA MET A 196 -5.65 -13.81 15.18
C MET A 196 -4.43 -13.00 15.61
N LEU A 197 -4.57 -12.13 16.62
CA LEU A 197 -3.48 -11.35 17.17
C LEU A 197 -2.38 -12.25 17.73
N SER A 198 -2.75 -13.28 18.50
CA SER A 198 -1.82 -14.25 19.08
C SER A 198 -1.03 -14.99 17.99
N LEU A 199 -1.72 -15.43 16.93
CA LEU A 199 -1.13 -16.11 15.78
C LEU A 199 -0.12 -15.22 15.04
N ILE A 200 -0.55 -14.05 14.55
CA ILE A 200 0.31 -13.13 13.78
C ILE A 200 1.50 -12.68 14.61
N ARG A 201 1.28 -12.35 15.89
CA ARG A 201 2.35 -11.96 16.81
C ARG A 201 3.38 -13.07 16.97
N SER A 202 2.97 -14.32 17.16
CA SER A 202 3.90 -15.45 17.33
C SER A 202 4.75 -15.67 16.09
N VAL A 203 4.12 -15.66 14.90
CA VAL A 203 4.83 -15.80 13.61
C VAL A 203 5.85 -14.68 13.42
N PHE A 204 5.45 -13.43 13.69
CA PHE A 204 6.31 -12.26 13.49
C PHE A 204 7.43 -12.18 14.53
N GLU A 205 7.16 -12.47 15.80
CA GLU A 205 8.19 -12.51 16.84
C GLU A 205 9.26 -13.56 16.50
N SER A 206 8.84 -14.75 16.06
CA SER A 206 9.76 -15.80 15.65
C SER A 206 10.56 -15.43 14.40
N ALA A 207 9.93 -14.82 13.40
CA ALA A 207 10.57 -14.52 12.11
C ALA A 207 11.46 -13.27 12.14
N LEU A 208 11.07 -12.24 12.90
CA LEU A 208 11.63 -10.88 12.81
C LEU A 208 12.51 -10.50 14.01
N LYS A 209 12.34 -11.15 15.17
CA LYS A 209 13.13 -10.85 16.38
C LYS A 209 14.18 -11.90 16.66
N THR A 210 13.74 -13.15 16.84
CA THR A 210 14.58 -14.27 17.27
C THR A 210 15.14 -15.06 16.08
N ASN A 211 15.54 -14.33 15.05
CA ASN A 211 16.02 -14.87 13.79
C ASN A 211 17.42 -14.35 13.47
N ASP A 212 18.43 -15.21 13.67
CA ASP A 212 19.84 -14.92 13.37
C ASP A 212 20.15 -15.09 11.88
N THR A 213 19.28 -15.81 11.15
CA THR A 213 19.39 -16.01 9.70
C THR A 213 18.70 -14.91 8.89
N LEU A 214 18.07 -13.92 9.55
CA LEU A 214 17.46 -12.75 8.92
C LEU A 214 18.51 -11.66 8.60
N GLU A 215 18.56 -11.24 7.33
CA GLU A 215 19.33 -10.07 6.90
C GLU A 215 18.53 -8.79 7.22
N PHE A 216 17.39 -8.61 6.57
CA PHE A 216 16.39 -7.62 6.96
C PHE A 216 14.99 -8.07 6.52
N ALA A 217 13.97 -7.41 7.05
CA ALA A 217 12.59 -7.60 6.64
C ALA A 217 11.96 -6.29 6.17
N VAL A 218 11.00 -6.42 5.24
CA VAL A 218 10.11 -5.35 4.81
C VAL A 218 8.69 -5.79 5.08
N VAL A 219 7.97 -5.02 5.89
CA VAL A 219 6.58 -5.29 6.25
C VAL A 219 5.73 -4.13 5.79
N THR A 220 4.59 -4.39 5.16
CA THR A 220 3.71 -3.30 4.71
C THR A 220 2.24 -3.51 5.05
N GLY A 221 1.54 -2.39 5.24
CA GLY A 221 0.13 -2.37 5.62
C GLY A 221 -0.44 -0.96 5.58
N CYS A 222 -1.71 -0.81 5.93
CA CYS A 222 -2.38 0.50 5.96
C CYS A 222 -2.46 1.09 7.38
N LEU A 223 -2.88 0.29 8.35
CA LEU A 223 -3.22 0.72 9.69
C LEU A 223 -1.99 0.78 10.61
N ARG A 224 -1.94 1.82 11.46
CA ARG A 224 -0.96 1.91 12.57
C ARG A 224 -1.40 1.21 13.84
N ILE A 225 -2.70 1.01 14.05
CA ILE A 225 -3.28 0.54 15.33
C ILE A 225 -2.80 -0.88 15.69
N SER A 226 -2.65 -1.76 14.69
CA SER A 226 -2.15 -3.13 14.88
C SER A 226 -0.72 -3.18 15.43
N LYS A 227 0.06 -2.09 15.29
CA LYS A 227 1.45 -1.98 15.74
C LYS A 227 1.60 -2.07 17.26
N GLU A 228 0.72 -1.42 18.02
CA GLU A 228 0.75 -1.39 19.48
C GLU A 228 0.40 -2.74 20.11
N SER A 229 0.04 -3.75 19.32
CA SER A 229 -0.29 -5.09 19.81
C SER A 229 0.67 -6.17 19.29
N ILE A 230 1.06 -6.13 18.00
CA ILE A 230 1.94 -7.17 17.41
C ILE A 230 3.44 -6.85 17.51
N PHE A 231 3.81 -5.56 17.56
CA PHE A 231 5.21 -5.13 17.48
C PHE A 231 5.77 -4.59 18.79
N THR A 232 5.02 -4.67 19.89
CA THR A 232 5.42 -4.18 21.22
C THR A 232 6.68 -4.85 21.78
N GLY A 233 7.08 -6.01 21.23
CA GLY A 233 8.31 -6.69 21.57
C GLY A 233 9.48 -6.48 20.60
N LEU A 234 9.30 -5.77 19.47
CA LEU A 234 10.37 -5.60 18.47
C LEU A 234 11.23 -4.37 18.78
N ASN A 235 12.42 -4.59 19.34
CA ASN A 235 13.37 -3.51 19.64
C ASN A 235 14.15 -3.01 18.41
N ASN A 236 14.04 -3.70 17.27
CA ASN A 236 14.85 -3.47 16.05
C ASN A 236 14.01 -2.93 14.87
N LEU A 237 12.85 -2.31 15.16
CA LEU A 237 11.91 -1.83 14.15
C LEU A 237 12.27 -0.42 13.68
N SER A 238 12.77 -0.28 12.44
CA SER A 238 12.87 1.01 11.74
C SER A 238 11.48 1.37 11.20
N MET A 239 10.91 2.42 11.78
CA MET A 239 9.56 2.88 11.48
C MET A 239 9.57 3.87 10.32
N ILE A 240 8.95 3.50 9.20
CA ILE A 240 8.85 4.38 8.03
C ILE A 240 7.41 4.84 7.89
N SER A 241 7.10 5.85 8.69
CA SER A 241 5.81 6.53 8.78
C SER A 241 5.53 7.36 7.51
N ILE A 242 4.25 7.70 7.25
CA ILE A 242 3.85 8.67 6.20
C ILE A 242 4.60 10.00 6.34
N MET A 243 4.97 10.34 7.59
CA MET A 243 5.65 11.59 7.93
C MET A 243 7.17 11.50 7.83
N ASP A 244 7.72 10.31 7.59
CA ASP A 244 9.17 10.14 7.50
C ASP A 244 9.64 10.54 6.11
N GLN A 245 10.37 11.66 6.03
CA GLN A 245 10.88 12.21 4.77
C GLN A 245 11.86 11.25 4.08
N SER A 246 12.50 10.34 4.82
CA SER A 246 13.56 9.47 4.31
C SER A 246 13.11 8.41 3.30
N TYR A 247 11.81 8.12 3.20
CA TYR A 247 11.28 7.11 2.26
C TYR A 247 9.96 7.51 1.59
N ALA A 248 9.50 8.74 1.83
CA ALA A 248 8.21 9.16 1.32
C ALA A 248 8.17 9.18 -0.22
N GLU A 249 9.30 9.41 -0.86
CA GLU A 249 9.44 9.41 -2.32
C GLU A 249 9.23 8.02 -2.95
N HIS A 250 9.29 6.93 -2.19
CA HIS A 250 9.19 5.57 -2.75
C HIS A 250 7.78 5.01 -2.82
N PHE A 251 6.82 5.64 -2.14
CA PHE A 251 5.44 5.18 -2.07
C PHE A 251 4.48 6.31 -2.40
N GLY A 252 3.69 6.13 -3.47
CA GLY A 252 2.95 7.24 -4.08
C GLY A 252 3.76 7.90 -5.19
N PHE A 253 3.34 9.10 -5.58
CA PHE A 253 4.02 9.96 -6.55
C PHE A 253 4.54 11.23 -5.87
N THR A 254 5.57 11.86 -6.41
CA THR A 254 5.94 13.23 -6.07
C THR A 254 5.26 14.20 -7.04
N GLN A 255 5.27 15.50 -6.75
CA GLN A 255 4.76 16.50 -7.69
C GLN A 255 5.53 16.47 -9.00
N GLU A 256 6.84 16.28 -8.94
CA GLU A 256 7.71 16.19 -10.10
C GLU A 256 7.37 14.99 -10.98
N GLU A 257 7.04 13.84 -10.37
CA GLU A 257 6.62 12.64 -11.09
C GLU A 257 5.23 12.78 -11.69
N VAL A 258 4.31 13.43 -10.99
CA VAL A 258 2.99 13.79 -11.54
C VAL A 258 3.14 14.70 -12.75
N ASP A 259 3.98 15.73 -12.63
CA ASP A 259 4.25 16.65 -13.73
C ASP A 259 4.94 15.94 -14.90
N GLN A 260 5.79 14.95 -14.63
CA GLN A 260 6.42 14.13 -15.66
C GLN A 260 5.40 13.28 -16.41
N MET A 261 4.50 12.60 -15.70
CA MET A 261 3.40 11.86 -16.34
C MET A 261 2.54 12.76 -17.21
N LEU A 262 2.19 13.95 -16.71
CA LEU A 262 1.40 14.91 -17.47
C LEU A 262 2.10 15.31 -18.77
N ARG A 263 3.42 15.52 -18.75
CA ARG A 263 4.22 15.80 -19.95
C ARG A 263 4.24 14.62 -20.92
N ASP A 264 4.46 13.42 -20.42
CA ASP A 264 4.57 12.21 -21.26
C ASP A 264 3.27 11.91 -22.00
N TYR A 265 2.13 12.24 -21.39
CA TYR A 265 0.80 12.09 -22.00
C TYR A 265 0.26 13.36 -22.67
N GLN A 266 0.99 14.49 -22.63
CA GLN A 266 0.57 15.78 -23.21
C GLN A 266 -0.72 16.34 -22.59
N LEU A 267 -0.81 16.29 -21.26
CA LEU A 267 -1.96 16.70 -20.43
C LEU A 267 -1.58 17.77 -19.38
N GLU A 268 -0.55 18.56 -19.63
CA GLU A 268 -0.05 19.57 -18.69
C GLU A 268 -1.10 20.64 -18.36
N ASP A 269 -2.06 20.88 -19.25
CA ASP A 269 -3.21 21.78 -19.07
C ASP A 269 -4.16 21.32 -17.95
N ARG A 270 -4.11 20.03 -17.58
CA ARG A 270 -4.96 19.40 -16.55
C ARG A 270 -4.32 19.35 -15.17
N ARG A 271 -3.16 19.98 -15.00
CA ARG A 271 -2.40 19.96 -13.74
C ARG A 271 -3.22 20.42 -12.53
N GLU A 272 -3.99 21.51 -12.69
CA GLU A 272 -4.82 22.05 -11.60
C GLU A 272 -6.01 21.14 -11.27
N ASP A 273 -6.58 20.45 -12.26
CA ASP A 273 -7.65 19.47 -12.07
C ASP A 273 -7.13 18.27 -11.25
N ILE A 274 -5.95 17.76 -11.62
CA ILE A 274 -5.26 16.67 -10.89
C ILE A 274 -4.89 17.07 -9.49
N ARG A 275 -4.41 18.30 -9.29
CA ARG A 275 -4.06 18.82 -7.97
C ARG A 275 -5.27 18.92 -7.04
N LYS A 276 -6.40 19.41 -7.53
CA LYS A 276 -7.65 19.49 -6.74
C LYS A 276 -8.20 18.13 -6.38
N TRP A 277 -8.15 17.19 -7.32
CA TRP A 277 -8.47 15.80 -7.05
C TRP A 277 -7.57 15.25 -5.93
N TYR A 278 -6.30 15.66 -5.92
CA TYR A 278 -5.27 15.16 -5.02
C TYR A 278 -5.34 15.70 -3.58
N ASP A 279 -5.68 16.97 -3.39
CA ASP A 279 -5.78 17.57 -2.06
C ASP A 279 -6.82 16.84 -1.16
N GLY A 280 -7.71 16.00 -1.72
CA GLY A 280 -8.56 15.07 -0.97
C GLY A 280 -7.78 14.03 -0.14
N TYR A 281 -6.54 13.71 -0.47
CA TYR A 281 -5.72 12.79 0.34
C TYR A 281 -5.06 13.49 1.54
N CYS A 282 -4.78 14.79 1.42
CA CYS A 282 -4.48 15.63 2.59
C CYS A 282 -5.64 15.57 3.60
N PHE A 283 -6.89 15.49 3.11
CA PHE A 283 -8.08 15.25 3.94
C PHE A 283 -8.04 13.87 4.62
N GLY A 284 -7.66 12.80 3.91
CA GLY A 284 -7.46 11.46 4.48
C GLY A 284 -6.40 11.41 5.58
N ASN A 285 -5.24 12.05 5.38
CA ASN A 285 -4.20 12.21 6.41
C ASN A 285 -4.72 12.96 7.64
N THR A 286 -5.57 13.96 7.40
CA THR A 286 -6.21 14.78 8.44
C THR A 286 -7.23 13.94 9.23
N ILE A 287 -8.03 13.10 8.55
CA ILE A 287 -8.92 12.10 9.18
C ILE A 287 -8.11 11.06 9.97
N GLU A 288 -7.05 10.51 9.41
CA GLU A 288 -6.22 9.49 10.07
C GLU A 288 -5.55 10.05 11.33
N SER A 289 -5.07 11.30 11.28
CA SER A 289 -4.56 12.03 12.45
C SER A 289 -5.64 12.20 13.52
N LEU A 290 -6.85 12.61 13.12
CA LEU A 290 -8.01 12.71 14.02
C LEU A 290 -8.38 11.36 14.64
N ILE A 291 -8.43 10.30 13.84
CA ILE A 291 -8.69 8.92 14.28
C ILE A 291 -7.56 8.42 15.18
N ALA A 292 -6.33 8.92 15.07
CA ALA A 292 -5.23 8.61 15.98
C ALA A 292 -5.30 9.40 17.31
N GLY A 293 -6.24 10.33 17.44
CA GLY A 293 -6.41 11.19 18.62
C GLY A 293 -5.74 12.56 18.50
N GLY A 294 -5.26 12.91 17.31
CA GLY A 294 -4.71 14.23 16.99
C GLY A 294 -5.76 15.32 16.86
N THR A 295 -5.30 16.52 16.51
CA THR A 295 -6.12 17.70 16.26
C THR A 295 -5.85 18.27 14.87
N ILE A 296 -6.80 19.06 14.37
CA ILE A 296 -6.69 19.73 13.07
C ILE A 296 -7.02 21.20 13.25
N ILE A 297 -6.35 22.09 12.53
CA ILE A 297 -6.61 23.52 12.61
C ILE A 297 -7.27 23.93 11.30
N LYS A 298 -8.47 24.50 11.38
CA LYS A 298 -9.26 24.89 10.21
C LYS A 298 -9.94 26.24 10.39
N PRO A 299 -10.02 27.06 9.32
CA PRO A 299 -10.81 28.29 9.35
C PRO A 299 -12.29 27.94 9.48
N VAL A 300 -12.99 28.70 10.33
CA VAL A 300 -14.41 28.52 10.58
C VAL A 300 -15.20 29.65 9.93
N HIS A 301 -16.08 29.26 9.03
CA HIS A 301 -17.05 30.14 8.41
C HIS A 301 -18.42 29.83 9.03
N GLU A 302 -19.14 30.84 9.50
CA GLU A 302 -20.46 30.66 10.13
C GLU A 302 -21.59 30.59 9.08
N ASP A 303 -21.35 31.08 7.86
CA ASP A 303 -22.35 31.26 6.81
C ASP A 303 -22.45 30.08 5.81
N ILE A 304 -22.12 28.87 6.23
CA ILE A 304 -22.04 27.70 5.33
C ILE A 304 -23.43 27.08 5.17
N THR A 305 -23.86 26.89 3.93
CA THR A 305 -25.10 26.15 3.64
C THR A 305 -24.81 24.69 3.28
N TYR A 306 -25.83 23.83 3.33
CA TYR A 306 -25.71 22.44 2.89
C TYR A 306 -25.27 22.30 1.42
N ALA A 307 -25.57 23.29 0.58
CA ALA A 307 -25.17 23.31 -0.82
C ALA A 307 -23.67 23.60 -1.02
N ASP A 308 -23.02 24.21 -0.01
CA ASP A 308 -21.60 24.58 -0.05
C ASP A 308 -20.69 23.48 0.50
N ILE A 309 -21.24 22.38 1.03
CA ILE A 309 -20.44 21.28 1.59
C ILE A 309 -19.51 20.66 0.53
N ASP A 310 -19.93 20.65 -0.73
CA ASP A 310 -19.18 20.08 -1.85
C ASP A 310 -18.25 21.08 -2.55
N THR A 311 -18.23 22.37 -2.15
CA THR A 311 -17.45 23.41 -2.84
C THR A 311 -16.04 23.64 -2.25
N SER A 312 -15.82 23.33 -0.96
CA SER A 312 -14.50 23.42 -0.32
C SER A 312 -14.33 22.39 0.79
N GLN A 313 -13.11 21.88 0.96
CA GLN A 313 -12.76 20.96 2.05
C GLN A 313 -12.96 21.59 3.43
N ASP A 314 -12.75 22.89 3.55
CA ASP A 314 -12.91 23.59 4.82
C ASP A 314 -14.40 23.69 5.21
N TYR A 315 -15.31 23.73 4.24
CA TYR A 315 -16.75 23.67 4.50
C TYR A 315 -17.21 22.31 5.02
N LEU A 316 -16.60 21.21 4.56
CA LEU A 316 -16.85 19.89 5.11
C LEU A 316 -16.34 19.77 6.57
N TRP A 317 -15.16 20.31 6.88
CA TRP A 317 -14.66 20.34 8.26
C TRP A 317 -15.56 21.15 9.19
N ASN A 318 -16.03 22.29 8.71
CA ASN A 318 -16.97 23.11 9.44
C ASN A 318 -18.33 22.43 9.59
N PHE A 319 -18.83 21.74 8.57
CA PHE A 319 -20.04 20.92 8.68
C PHE A 319 -19.88 19.85 9.76
N LEU A 320 -18.78 19.07 9.74
CA LEU A 320 -18.49 18.05 10.76
C LEU A 320 -18.35 18.65 12.17
N PHE A 321 -17.87 19.89 12.28
CA PHE A 321 -17.82 20.63 13.53
C PHE A 321 -19.22 21.06 14.00
N PHE A 322 -20.01 21.74 13.16
CA PHE A 322 -21.34 22.22 13.52
C PHE A 322 -22.34 21.10 13.78
N THR A 323 -22.15 19.93 13.14
CA THR A 323 -22.96 18.74 13.36
C THR A 323 -22.48 17.87 14.54
N GLY A 324 -21.42 18.27 15.23
CA GLY A 324 -20.95 17.62 16.46
C GLY A 324 -20.05 16.41 16.26
N TYR A 325 -19.63 16.11 15.03
CA TYR A 325 -18.61 15.08 14.74
C TYR A 325 -17.20 15.53 15.12
N LEU A 326 -16.99 16.82 15.35
CA LEU A 326 -15.75 17.38 15.88
C LEU A 326 -16.05 18.31 17.07
N LYS A 327 -15.15 18.32 18.06
CA LYS A 327 -15.16 19.26 19.18
C LYS A 327 -14.04 20.28 19.05
N LYS A 328 -14.34 21.51 19.44
CA LYS A 328 -13.34 22.57 19.61
C LYS A 328 -12.44 22.26 20.81
N ARG A 329 -11.12 22.38 20.62
CA ARG A 329 -10.11 22.41 21.69
C ARG A 329 -9.64 23.83 21.97
N LYS A 330 -9.28 24.56 20.91
CA LYS A 330 -8.76 25.93 21.00
C LYS A 330 -9.24 26.76 19.82
N GLN A 331 -9.18 28.07 19.95
CA GLN A 331 -9.59 29.03 18.94
C GLN A 331 -8.55 30.16 18.88
N TYR A 332 -8.22 30.56 17.67
CA TYR A 332 -7.26 31.62 17.36
C TYR A 332 -7.85 32.51 16.28
N GLN A 333 -7.39 33.76 16.23
CA GLN A 333 -7.80 34.70 15.20
C GLN A 333 -6.55 35.21 14.48
N GLU A 334 -6.51 35.06 13.17
CA GLU A 334 -5.39 35.46 12.32
C GLU A 334 -5.94 36.13 11.06
N ASN A 335 -5.46 37.32 10.73
CA ASN A 335 -5.87 38.10 9.55
C ASN A 335 -7.38 38.34 9.39
N GLY A 336 -8.13 38.40 10.49
CA GLY A 336 -9.59 38.61 10.48
C GLY A 336 -10.40 37.33 10.34
N GLU A 337 -9.76 36.18 10.17
CA GLU A 337 -10.39 34.85 10.11
C GLU A 337 -10.27 34.10 11.44
N ILE A 338 -11.29 33.32 11.78
CA ILE A 338 -11.32 32.49 12.99
C ILE A 338 -10.79 31.10 12.64
N TYR A 339 -9.72 30.68 13.29
CA TYR A 339 -9.19 29.31 13.20
C TYR A 339 -9.55 28.53 14.45
N MET A 340 -10.03 27.30 14.27
CA MET A 340 -10.32 26.39 15.39
C MET A 340 -9.46 25.13 15.32
N GLU A 341 -8.92 24.75 16.48
CA GLU A 341 -8.31 23.44 16.71
C GLU A 341 -9.41 22.44 17.05
N LEU A 342 -9.65 21.47 16.17
CA LEU A 342 -10.74 20.50 16.23
C LEU A 342 -10.23 19.08 16.55
N ALA A 343 -11.01 18.29 17.28
CA ALA A 343 -10.71 16.89 17.62
C ALA A 343 -11.96 16.00 17.62
N ILE A 344 -11.80 14.68 17.57
CA ILE A 344 -12.91 13.74 17.72
C ILE A 344 -13.42 13.76 19.18
N PRO A 345 -14.74 13.87 19.42
CA PRO A 345 -15.26 14.10 20.76
C PRO A 345 -15.16 12.90 21.70
N ASN A 346 -15.47 11.69 21.20
CA ASN A 346 -15.59 10.47 22.00
C ASN A 346 -15.36 9.20 21.14
N MET A 347 -15.40 8.02 21.77
CA MET A 347 -15.15 6.73 21.11
C MET A 347 -16.22 6.32 20.12
N GLU A 348 -17.48 6.72 20.32
CA GLU A 348 -18.60 6.43 19.43
C GLU A 348 -18.45 7.18 18.10
N VAL A 349 -18.16 8.47 18.16
CA VAL A 349 -17.87 9.28 16.97
C VAL A 349 -16.58 8.79 16.30
N ARG A 350 -15.56 8.36 17.06
CA ARG A 350 -14.36 7.73 16.50
C ARG A 350 -14.69 6.45 15.73
N HIS A 351 -15.65 5.67 16.21
CA HIS A 351 -16.16 4.49 15.52
C HIS A 351 -16.86 4.89 14.21
N ILE A 352 -17.71 5.93 14.24
CA ILE A 352 -18.34 6.48 13.02
C ILE A 352 -17.28 6.99 12.02
N TYR A 353 -16.19 7.60 12.47
CA TYR A 353 -15.09 7.97 11.58
C TYR A 353 -14.42 6.74 10.94
N LYS A 354 -14.17 5.70 11.73
CA LYS A 354 -13.55 4.45 11.28
C LYS A 354 -14.41 3.66 10.29
N HIS A 355 -15.74 3.69 10.45
CA HIS A 355 -16.64 2.79 9.73
C HIS A 355 -17.57 3.48 8.75
N THR A 356 -17.86 4.76 8.92
CA THR A 356 -18.84 5.47 8.08
C THR A 356 -18.21 6.64 7.36
N VAL A 357 -17.40 7.48 8.02
CA VAL A 357 -16.79 8.64 7.34
C VAL A 357 -15.69 8.19 6.40
N LEU A 358 -14.87 7.20 6.80
CA LEU A 358 -13.90 6.58 5.89
C LEU A 358 -14.60 5.84 4.73
N LEU A 359 -15.68 5.09 4.99
CA LEU A 359 -16.43 4.39 3.93
C LEU A 359 -17.18 5.36 3.02
N TRP A 360 -17.84 6.38 3.56
CA TRP A 360 -18.50 7.45 2.80
C TRP A 360 -17.51 8.23 1.96
N PHE A 361 -16.30 8.47 2.47
CA PHE A 361 -15.21 9.07 1.71
C PHE A 361 -14.69 8.10 0.62
N GLU A 362 -14.51 6.83 0.94
CA GLU A 362 -14.15 5.80 -0.05
C GLU A 362 -15.23 5.65 -1.13
N GLU A 363 -16.51 5.74 -0.78
CA GLU A 363 -17.69 5.65 -1.65
C GLU A 363 -17.89 6.91 -2.49
N LYS A 364 -17.71 8.11 -1.92
CA LYS A 364 -17.73 9.37 -2.68
C LYS A 364 -16.60 9.44 -3.70
N ILE A 365 -15.47 8.78 -3.44
CA ILE A 365 -14.41 8.60 -4.43
C ILE A 365 -14.72 7.46 -5.42
N LYS A 366 -15.57 6.49 -5.06
CA LYS A 366 -16.04 5.43 -5.98
C LYS A 366 -17.21 5.86 -6.88
N MET A 367 -18.00 6.86 -6.50
CA MET A 367 -19.19 7.30 -7.24
C MET A 367 -18.88 8.32 -8.36
N LYS A 368 -18.04 7.96 -9.32
CA LYS A 368 -18.13 8.53 -10.68
C LYS A 368 -17.89 7.41 -11.68
N ASP A 369 -18.90 7.12 -12.50
CA ASP A 369 -18.80 6.15 -13.58
C ASP A 369 -17.88 6.73 -14.66
N LEU A 370 -16.61 6.33 -14.61
CA LEU A 370 -15.56 6.80 -15.50
C LEU A 370 -15.42 5.90 -16.74
N SER A 371 -16.37 4.99 -17.00
CA SER A 371 -16.44 4.10 -18.19
C SER A 371 -16.07 4.77 -19.50
N GLU A 372 -16.51 6.01 -19.67
CA GLU A 372 -16.34 6.76 -20.90
C GLU A 372 -14.92 7.33 -21.03
N LEU A 373 -14.34 7.78 -19.91
CA LEU A 373 -12.92 8.10 -19.81
C LEU A 373 -12.07 6.85 -20.07
N TYR A 374 -12.49 5.67 -19.60
CA TYR A 374 -11.81 4.39 -19.84
C TYR A 374 -11.72 3.99 -21.29
N ARG A 375 -12.85 4.07 -22.00
CA ARG A 375 -12.86 3.81 -23.43
C ARG A 375 -11.99 4.84 -24.16
N SER A 376 -12.07 6.11 -23.78
CA SER A 376 -11.26 7.16 -24.43
C SER A 376 -9.75 6.97 -24.26
N ILE A 377 -9.29 6.46 -23.11
CA ILE A 377 -7.87 6.20 -22.86
C ILE A 377 -7.39 4.93 -23.55
N LEU A 378 -8.18 3.86 -23.50
CA LEU A 378 -7.87 2.59 -24.18
C LEU A 378 -7.85 2.77 -25.71
N ASP A 379 -8.71 3.62 -26.25
CA ASP A 379 -8.82 3.89 -27.68
C ASP A 379 -7.87 5.02 -28.16
N GLY A 380 -7.16 5.70 -27.24
CA GLY A 380 -6.28 6.83 -27.57
C GLY A 380 -7.02 8.08 -28.09
N ASP A 381 -8.31 8.21 -27.81
CA ASP A 381 -9.17 9.31 -28.26
C ASP A 381 -8.97 10.57 -27.39
N ARG A 382 -7.98 11.38 -27.79
CA ARG A 382 -7.62 12.63 -27.12
C ARG A 382 -8.76 13.66 -27.08
N LYS A 383 -9.72 13.59 -28.01
CA LYS A 383 -10.78 14.59 -28.13
C LYS A 383 -11.90 14.33 -27.13
N LYS A 384 -12.32 13.07 -27.00
CA LYS A 384 -13.25 12.63 -25.95
C LYS A 384 -12.66 12.79 -24.55
N LEU A 385 -11.36 12.54 -24.41
CA LEU A 385 -10.65 12.78 -23.16
C LEU A 385 -10.70 14.26 -22.76
N SER A 386 -10.47 15.17 -23.71
CA SER A 386 -10.61 16.61 -23.50
C SER A 386 -12.04 17.06 -23.21
N GLU A 387 -13.05 16.52 -23.92
CA GLU A 387 -14.47 16.85 -23.73
C GLU A 387 -14.96 16.40 -22.36
N PHE A 388 -14.67 15.16 -21.94
CA PHE A 388 -15.01 14.64 -20.62
C PHE A 388 -14.38 15.46 -19.49
N LEU A 389 -13.11 15.86 -19.65
CA LEU A 389 -12.42 16.71 -18.67
C LEU A 389 -12.94 18.16 -18.68
N SER A 390 -13.68 18.61 -19.69
CA SER A 390 -14.25 19.97 -19.77
C SER A 390 -15.65 20.12 -19.15
N GLU A 391 -16.35 19.02 -18.87
CA GLU A 391 -17.68 19.04 -18.22
C GLU A 391 -17.63 19.28 -16.70
N PHE A 392 -16.44 19.46 -16.11
CA PHE A 392 -16.24 19.76 -14.68
C PHE A 392 -15.97 21.26 -14.45
N PRO A 393 -16.91 22.06 -13.91
CA PRO A 393 -16.72 23.50 -13.76
C PRO A 393 -15.71 23.87 -12.66
N VAL A 394 -15.00 24.96 -12.94
CA VAL A 394 -13.93 25.56 -12.15
C VAL A 394 -14.47 26.28 -10.91
N GLY A 395 -14.04 25.88 -9.71
CA GLY A 395 -14.08 26.70 -8.49
C GLY A 395 -12.69 27.26 -8.17
N SER A 396 -12.56 28.58 -8.12
CA SER A 396 -11.34 29.37 -7.97
C SER A 396 -10.97 29.64 -6.49
N SER A 397 -9.70 29.43 -6.10
CA SER A 397 -8.82 30.46 -5.50
C SER A 397 -7.57 29.90 -4.76
N ALA A 398 -6.43 30.42 -5.21
CA ALA A 398 -5.13 30.77 -4.60
C ALA A 398 -4.52 30.11 -3.32
N SER A 399 -3.23 29.77 -3.47
CA SER A 399 -2.09 29.74 -2.52
C SER A 399 -2.11 28.68 -1.40
N THR A 400 -1.06 27.88 -1.16
CA THR A 400 0.28 28.32 -0.76
C THR A 400 1.31 27.18 -0.87
N LYS A 401 2.58 27.56 -1.01
CA LYS A 401 3.80 26.73 -1.03
C LYS A 401 3.90 25.76 0.16
N SER A 402 3.97 24.46 -0.12
CA SER A 402 4.82 23.51 0.61
C SER A 402 4.91 22.23 -0.22
N GLY A 403 6.14 21.73 -0.43
CA GLY A 403 6.36 20.45 -1.08
C GLY A 403 5.68 19.36 -0.27
N LEU A 404 4.62 18.77 -0.83
CA LEU A 404 3.78 17.78 -0.18
C LEU A 404 3.65 16.58 -1.13
N LEU A 405 4.01 15.41 -0.59
CA LEU A 405 4.04 14.13 -1.28
C LEU A 405 2.65 13.72 -1.75
N ILE A 406 2.59 13.10 -2.93
CA ILE A 406 1.40 12.86 -3.73
C ILE A 406 0.97 11.38 -3.67
N SER A 407 -0.30 11.07 -3.38
CA SER A 407 -0.85 9.71 -3.46
C SER A 407 -0.96 9.25 -4.92
N ALA A 408 -0.61 7.99 -5.16
CA ALA A 408 -0.75 7.33 -6.44
C ALA A 408 -2.20 7.11 -6.91
N ARG A 409 -3.19 7.55 -6.11
CA ARG A 409 -4.60 7.26 -6.37
C ARG A 409 -5.08 7.92 -7.66
N GLN A 410 -4.50 9.01 -8.14
CA GLN A 410 -5.19 9.78 -9.19
C GLN A 410 -4.59 9.71 -10.58
N ILE A 411 -3.30 9.58 -10.84
CA ILE A 411 -2.91 9.42 -12.26
C ILE A 411 -3.40 8.07 -12.81
N ALA A 412 -3.50 7.05 -11.94
CA ALA A 412 -4.13 5.79 -12.30
C ALA A 412 -5.67 5.82 -12.26
N THR A 413 -6.34 6.42 -11.26
CA THR A 413 -7.83 6.36 -11.17
C THR A 413 -8.54 7.44 -12.00
N LEU A 414 -7.87 8.55 -12.33
CA LEU A 414 -8.31 9.48 -13.38
C LEU A 414 -8.18 8.87 -14.76
N CYS A 415 -7.70 7.64 -14.81
CA CYS A 415 -7.64 6.84 -15.99
C CYS A 415 -8.27 5.45 -15.86
N PHE A 416 -8.53 4.84 -14.66
CA PHE A 416 -8.83 3.38 -14.50
C PHE A 416 -9.77 2.92 -13.30
N SER A 417 -10.96 2.31 -13.55
CA SER A 417 -12.08 1.81 -12.69
C SER A 417 -13.46 1.64 -13.43
N PRO A 418 -13.72 0.62 -14.29
CA PRO A 418 -15.06 0.41 -14.86
C PRO A 418 -16.10 0.04 -13.76
N PRO A 419 -17.39 0.41 -13.93
CA PRO A 419 -18.47 0.05 -13.02
C PRO A 419 -18.81 -1.45 -13.13
N GLU A 420 -19.16 -2.04 -11.99
CA GLU A 420 -19.49 -3.45 -11.80
C GLU A 420 -20.84 -3.90 -12.43
N SER A 421 -21.25 -3.35 -13.58
CA SER A 421 -22.49 -3.75 -14.28
C SER A 421 -22.29 -4.51 -15.60
N SER A 422 -21.04 -4.83 -15.99
CA SER A 422 -20.76 -5.45 -17.31
C SER A 422 -20.63 -6.97 -17.33
N TYR A 423 -21.04 -7.69 -16.27
CA TYR A 423 -21.07 -9.16 -16.27
C TYR A 423 -22.26 -9.78 -17.05
N GLY A 424 -23.11 -8.96 -17.69
CA GLY A 424 -24.33 -9.43 -18.37
C GLY A 424 -24.29 -9.52 -19.90
N PHE A 425 -23.23 -9.07 -20.59
CA PHE A 425 -23.28 -8.88 -22.06
C PHE A 425 -22.36 -9.78 -22.90
N PHE A 426 -21.64 -10.73 -22.28
CA PHE A 426 -20.65 -11.57 -22.97
C PHE A 426 -21.15 -12.97 -23.41
N LEU A 427 -22.46 -13.25 -23.36
CA LEU A 427 -23.03 -14.57 -23.69
C LEU A 427 -24.06 -14.62 -24.83
N SER A 428 -24.11 -13.66 -25.77
CA SER A 428 -25.11 -13.72 -26.86
C SER A 428 -24.60 -13.54 -28.30
N ARG A 429 -23.28 -13.54 -28.58
CA ARG A 429 -22.78 -13.45 -29.97
C ARG A 429 -21.65 -14.39 -30.36
N CYS A 430 -21.66 -15.61 -29.81
CA CYS A 430 -21.02 -16.77 -30.43
C CYS A 430 -22.08 -17.82 -30.77
N SER A 431 -22.87 -17.57 -31.81
CA SER A 431 -23.68 -18.58 -32.52
C SER A 431 -24.01 -18.03 -33.90
N ILE A 432 -23.31 -18.60 -34.89
CA ILE A 432 -23.41 -18.44 -36.36
C ILE A 432 -22.77 -17.17 -36.94
#